data_AF-A0A7D5KEI2-F1
#
_entry.id   AF-A0A7D5KEI2-F1
#
_cell.length_a   1.000
_cell.length_b   1.000
_cell.length_c   1.000
_cell.angle_alpha   90.00
_cell.angle_beta   90.00
_cell.angle_gamma   90.00
#
_symmetry.space_group_name_H-M   'P 1'
#
loop_
_entity.id
_entity.type
_entity.pdbx_description
1 polymer ?
#
loop_
_entity_poly.entity_id
_entity_poly.type
_entity_poly.pdbx_seq_one_letter_code
_entity_poly.pdbx_strand_id
1 'polypeptide(L)'
;MSSESIQPDVEPRTVRAATEHMTVIEEAPALFSVTTQSGSEYTVDLREGVCSCHDYRNREPEGGCKHLRRTRMEVGQVDVETLTAELERTASELEMSAEQLEQKAQNFNEEASSLEAAIDRLQEVAR
;
A
#
# COMPACT_ATOMS: atom_id res chain seq x y z
N MET A 1 -18.78 -21.45 4.73
CA MET A 1 -17.97 -20.24 4.91
C MET A 1 -17.34 -19.98 3.56
N SER A 2 -17.84 -18.96 2.87
CA SER A 2 -17.42 -18.62 1.51
C SER A 2 -15.90 -18.48 1.49
N SER A 3 -15.27 -19.18 0.54
CA SER A 3 -13.84 -19.15 0.27
C SER A 3 -13.47 -17.79 -0.35
N GLU A 4 -13.73 -16.71 0.37
CA GLU A 4 -13.21 -15.41 0.02
C GLU A 4 -11.70 -15.48 0.27
N SER A 5 -10.91 -15.26 -0.78
CA SER A 5 -9.46 -15.28 -0.70
C SER A 5 -9.01 -14.28 0.35
N ILE A 6 -8.20 -14.72 1.32
CA ILE A 6 -7.64 -13.87 2.39
C ILE A 6 -6.53 -12.94 1.84
N GLN A 7 -6.27 -12.98 0.53
CA GLN A 7 -5.27 -12.14 -0.13
C GLN A 7 -5.63 -10.66 0.02
N PRO A 8 -4.80 -9.86 0.72
CA PRO A 8 -5.02 -8.43 0.84
C PRO A 8 -4.50 -7.71 -0.40
N ASP A 9 -5.06 -6.55 -0.73
CA ASP A 9 -4.47 -5.68 -1.73
C ASP A 9 -3.08 -5.16 -1.29
N VAL A 10 -2.28 -4.75 -2.27
CA VAL A 10 -0.98 -4.07 -2.07
C VAL A 10 -1.19 -2.63 -1.63
N GLU A 11 -1.63 -2.46 -0.39
CA GLU A 11 -1.78 -1.16 0.26
C GLU A 11 -0.67 -0.90 1.31
N PRO A 12 -0.49 0.35 1.79
CA PRO A 12 0.59 0.68 2.72
C PRO A 12 0.65 -0.19 4.00
N ARG A 13 -0.49 -0.70 4.48
CA ARG A 13 -0.52 -1.60 5.65
C ARG A 13 -0.04 -3.01 5.34
N THR A 14 -0.38 -3.54 4.17
CA THR A 14 0.12 -4.82 3.68
C THR A 14 1.63 -4.75 3.50
N VAL A 15 2.13 -3.66 2.91
CA VAL A 15 3.57 -3.41 2.75
C VAL A 15 4.28 -3.33 4.11
N ARG A 16 3.73 -2.60 5.09
CA ARG A 16 4.30 -2.53 6.44
C ARG A 16 4.27 -3.88 7.16
N ALA A 17 3.19 -4.65 6.99
CA ALA A 17 3.10 -5.98 7.57
C ALA A 17 4.20 -6.92 7.05
N ALA A 18 4.51 -6.82 5.75
CA ALA A 18 5.55 -7.62 5.09
C ALA A 18 6.98 -7.14 5.44
N THR A 19 7.21 -5.83 5.51
CA THR A 19 8.57 -5.26 5.57
C THR A 19 9.05 -4.89 6.98
N GLU A 20 8.16 -4.55 7.91
CA GLU A 20 8.58 -4.24 9.28
C GLU A 20 9.00 -5.50 10.05
N HIS A 21 10.03 -5.37 10.88
CA HIS A 21 10.45 -6.45 11.76
C HIS A 21 9.39 -6.72 12.82
N MET A 22 8.81 -7.91 12.74
CA MET A 22 7.84 -8.44 13.70
C MET A 22 8.13 -9.91 13.94
N THR A 23 8.03 -10.32 15.19
CA THR A 23 8.12 -11.73 15.59
C THR A 23 6.71 -12.21 15.90
N VAL A 24 6.30 -13.32 15.29
CA VAL A 24 5.00 -13.96 15.50
C VAL A 24 5.23 -15.29 16.20
N ILE A 25 4.62 -15.49 17.36
CA ILE A 25 4.72 -16.71 18.16
C ILE A 25 3.30 -17.22 18.42
N GLU A 26 3.06 -18.50 18.14
CA GLU A 26 1.79 -19.13 18.50
C GLU A 26 1.79 -19.51 19.99
N GLU A 27 0.92 -18.90 20.78
CA GLU A 27 0.81 -19.11 22.23
C GLU A 27 -0.25 -20.17 22.56
N ALA A 28 -1.31 -20.25 21.75
CA ALA A 28 -2.33 -21.27 21.78
C ALA A 28 -2.89 -21.47 20.36
N PRO A 29 -3.65 -22.55 20.07
CA PRO A 29 -4.03 -22.84 18.69
C PRO A 29 -4.79 -21.66 18.05
N ALA A 30 -4.25 -21.09 16.98
CA ALA A 30 -4.73 -19.89 16.30
C ALA A 30 -4.74 -18.57 17.12
N LEU A 31 -4.04 -18.54 18.26
CA LEU A 31 -3.82 -17.36 19.10
C LEU A 31 -2.33 -17.04 19.14
N PHE A 32 -1.96 -15.86 18.68
CA PHE A 32 -0.57 -15.47 18.46
C PHE A 32 -0.19 -14.25 19.28
N SER A 33 1.03 -14.25 19.82
CA SER A 33 1.71 -13.05 20.26
C SER A 33 2.53 -12.47 19.10
N VAL A 34 2.37 -11.17 18.86
CA VAL A 34 3.10 -10.42 17.84
C VAL A 34 3.89 -9.30 18.50
N THR A 35 5.21 -9.44 18.49
CA THR A 35 6.14 -8.42 19.00
C THR A 35 6.64 -7.56 17.86
N THR A 36 6.43 -6.25 17.96
CA THR A 36 6.84 -5.27 16.95
C THR A 36 8.27 -4.78 17.16
N GLN A 37 8.82 -4.11 16.14
CA GLN A 37 10.11 -3.43 16.23
C GLN A 37 10.22 -2.42 17.38
N SER A 38 9.10 -1.81 17.81
CA SER A 38 9.08 -0.91 18.97
C SER A 38 9.14 -1.63 20.32
N GLY A 39 9.20 -2.97 20.32
CA GLY A 39 9.12 -3.81 21.52
C GLY A 39 7.70 -3.91 22.09
N SER A 40 6.68 -3.46 21.35
CA SER A 40 5.29 -3.59 21.77
C SER A 40 4.76 -4.96 21.39
N GLU A 41 4.00 -5.58 22.29
CA GLU A 41 3.43 -6.91 22.08
C GLU A 41 1.91 -6.80 21.95
N TYR A 42 1.36 -7.52 20.96
CA TYR A 42 -0.07 -7.57 20.70
C TYR A 42 -0.53 -8.99 20.49
N THR A 43 -1.74 -9.30 20.94
CA THR A 43 -2.37 -10.59 20.74
C THR A 43 -3.22 -10.57 19.48
N VAL A 44 -3.08 -11.58 18.64
CA VAL A 44 -3.88 -11.80 17.44
C VAL A 44 -4.62 -13.12 17.58
N ASP A 45 -5.94 -13.08 17.50
CA ASP A 45 -6.79 -14.27 17.44
C ASP A 45 -7.26 -14.45 15.99
N LEU A 46 -6.72 -15.44 15.29
CA LEU A 46 -7.10 -15.71 13.90
C LEU A 46 -8.47 -16.38 13.76
N ARG A 47 -9.02 -16.97 14.83
CA ARG A 47 -10.35 -17.60 14.79
C ARG A 47 -11.43 -16.53 14.66
N GLU A 48 -11.29 -15.49 15.46
CA GLU A 48 -12.18 -14.33 15.46
C GLU A 48 -11.71 -13.26 14.46
N GLY A 49 -10.47 -13.36 13.96
CA GLY A 49 -9.88 -12.38 13.05
C GLY A 49 -9.61 -11.03 13.71
N VAL A 50 -9.31 -11.03 15.02
CA VAL A 50 -9.15 -9.83 15.84
C VAL A 50 -7.71 -9.60 16.29
N CYS A 51 -7.37 -8.37 16.60
CA CYS A 51 -6.09 -8.00 17.20
C CYS A 51 -6.27 -7.03 18.38
N SER A 52 -5.49 -7.20 19.44
CA SER A 52 -5.55 -6.32 20.62
C SER A 52 -4.97 -4.92 20.40
N CYS A 53 -4.37 -4.65 19.24
CA CYS A 53 -3.74 -3.36 18.98
C CYS A 53 -4.76 -2.23 18.79
N HIS A 54 -4.32 -1.01 19.07
CA HIS A 54 -5.17 0.18 18.94
C HIS A 54 -5.63 0.45 17.49
N ASP A 55 -4.77 0.15 16.50
CA ASP A 55 -5.10 0.34 15.09
C ASP A 55 -6.27 -0.54 14.66
N TYR A 56 -6.36 -1.78 15.17
CA TYR A 56 -7.49 -2.67 14.92
C TYR A 56 -8.78 -2.12 15.54
N ARG A 57 -8.74 -1.80 16.84
CA ARG A 57 -9.89 -1.25 17.59
C ARG A 57 -10.50 -0.01 16.96
N ASN A 58 -9.71 0.80 16.28
CA ASN A 58 -10.18 2.05 15.66
C ASN A 58 -10.71 1.85 14.23
N ARG A 59 -10.46 0.69 13.60
CA ARG A 59 -10.68 0.46 12.17
C ARG A 59 -11.48 -0.81 11.86
N GLU A 60 -11.96 -1.53 12.87
CA GLU A 60 -12.92 -2.62 12.66
C GLU A 60 -14.17 -2.11 11.90
N PRO A 61 -14.65 -2.80 10.85
CA PRO A 61 -14.25 -4.12 10.33
C PRO A 61 -13.44 -4.12 9.01
N GLU A 62 -13.25 -2.97 8.35
CA GLU A 62 -12.66 -2.92 7.01
C GLU A 62 -11.14 -2.83 7.04
N GLY A 63 -10.49 -3.88 6.51
CA GLY A 63 -9.09 -3.82 6.18
C GLY A 63 -8.13 -3.87 7.36
N GLY A 64 -8.46 -4.53 8.48
CA GLY A 64 -7.55 -5.06 9.53
C GLY A 64 -6.36 -4.21 10.01
N CYS A 65 -5.56 -4.72 10.95
CA CYS A 65 -4.29 -4.08 11.33
C CYS A 65 -3.09 -4.75 10.65
N LYS A 66 -1.90 -4.14 10.75
CA LYS A 66 -0.67 -4.74 10.23
C LYS A 66 -0.30 -6.07 10.93
N HIS A 67 -0.62 -6.20 12.22
CA HIS A 67 -0.30 -7.42 12.98
C HIS A 67 -1.12 -8.60 12.50
N LEU A 68 -2.43 -8.42 12.30
CA LEU A 68 -3.31 -9.46 11.77
C LEU A 68 -2.85 -9.92 10.37
N ARG A 69 -2.48 -8.97 9.49
CA ARG A 69 -1.92 -9.28 8.17
C ARG A 69 -0.62 -10.07 8.28
N ARG A 70 0.32 -9.63 9.12
CA ARG A 70 1.59 -10.32 9.33
C ARG A 70 1.37 -11.75 9.83
N THR A 71 0.50 -11.94 10.82
CA THR A 71 0.19 -13.28 11.32
C THR A 71 -0.37 -14.16 10.21
N ARG A 72 -1.29 -13.65 9.37
CA ARG A 72 -1.83 -14.39 8.22
C ARG A 72 -0.77 -14.77 7.18
N MET A 73 0.20 -13.90 6.91
CA MET A 73 1.35 -14.21 6.06
C MET A 73 2.20 -15.33 6.68
N GLU A 74 2.51 -15.23 7.98
CA GLU A 74 3.36 -16.20 8.68
C GLU A 74 2.75 -17.61 8.70
N VAL A 75 1.42 -17.71 8.86
CA VAL A 75 0.72 -19.00 8.86
C VAL A 75 0.34 -19.49 7.44
N GLY A 76 0.73 -18.77 6.39
CA GLY A 76 0.45 -19.13 5.00
C GLY A 76 -1.02 -18.98 4.56
N GLN A 77 -1.82 -18.19 5.29
CA GLN A 77 -3.17 -17.80 4.82
C GLN A 77 -3.12 -16.74 3.72
N VAL A 78 -1.98 -16.05 3.59
CA VAL A 78 -1.68 -15.09 2.53
C VAL A 78 -0.55 -15.65 1.68
N ASP A 79 -0.70 -15.52 0.37
CA ASP A 79 0.28 -15.98 -0.60
C ASP A 79 1.25 -14.82 -0.86
N VAL A 80 2.41 -14.92 -0.21
CA VAL A 80 3.44 -13.88 -0.28
C VAL A 80 4.06 -13.81 -1.67
N GLU A 81 4.07 -14.90 -2.45
CA GLU A 81 4.58 -14.89 -3.83
C GLU A 81 3.63 -14.09 -4.72
N THR A 82 2.32 -14.35 -4.62
CA THR A 82 1.29 -13.57 -5.33
C THR A 82 1.36 -12.09 -4.95
N LEU A 83 1.46 -11.77 -3.66
CA LEU A 83 1.61 -10.38 -3.21
C LEU A 83 2.86 -9.70 -3.76
N THR A 84 3.98 -10.43 -3.86
CA THR A 84 5.23 -9.90 -4.41
C THR A 84 5.06 -9.56 -5.88
N ALA A 85 4.47 -10.47 -6.65
CA ALA A 85 4.19 -10.24 -8.07
C ALA A 85 3.24 -9.05 -8.30
N GLU A 86 2.21 -8.89 -7.46
CA GLU A 86 1.31 -7.74 -7.52
C GLU A 86 2.01 -6.42 -7.18
N LEU A 87 2.92 -6.44 -6.19
CA LEU A 87 3.71 -5.27 -5.82
C LEU A 87 4.65 -4.85 -6.94
N GLU A 88 5.33 -5.81 -7.58
CA GLU A 88 6.18 -5.54 -8.75
C GLU A 88 5.40 -4.94 -9.91
N ARG A 89 4.24 -5.51 -10.24
CA ARG A 89 3.35 -4.96 -11.29
C ARG A 89 2.93 -3.53 -10.96
N THR A 90 2.52 -3.28 -9.73
CA THR A 90 2.09 -1.96 -9.27
C THR A 90 3.23 -0.94 -9.35
N ALA A 91 4.45 -1.34 -9.00
CA ALA A 91 5.63 -0.48 -9.11
C ALA A 91 5.90 -0.09 -10.57
N SER A 92 5.89 -1.04 -11.50
CA SER A 92 6.08 -0.76 -12.94
C SER A 92 4.98 0.16 -13.51
N GLU A 93 3.73 -0.02 -13.09
CA GLU A 93 2.61 0.85 -13.52
C GLU A 93 2.79 2.30 -13.04
N LEU A 94 3.28 2.48 -11.81
CA LEU A 94 3.57 3.81 -11.26
C LEU A 94 4.74 4.49 -11.95
N GLU A 95 5.79 3.74 -12.31
CA GLU A 95 6.93 4.25 -13.10
C GLU A 95 6.46 4.75 -14.47
N MET A 96 5.71 3.92 -15.22
CA MET A 96 5.14 4.31 -16.51
C MET A 96 4.22 5.54 -16.39
N SER A 97 3.41 5.60 -15.34
CA SER A 97 2.51 6.73 -15.09
C SER A 97 3.28 8.01 -14.78
N ALA A 98 4.39 7.92 -14.04
CA ALA A 98 5.25 9.05 -13.74
C ALA A 98 5.92 9.61 -15.00
N GLU A 99 6.49 8.74 -15.85
CA GLU A 99 7.07 9.14 -17.14
C GLU A 99 6.03 9.85 -18.03
N GLN A 100 4.80 9.32 -18.10
CA GLN A 100 3.72 9.95 -18.85
C GLN A 100 3.34 11.33 -18.30
N LEU A 101 3.35 11.52 -16.97
CA LEU A 101 3.07 12.81 -16.35
C LEU A 101 4.19 13.81 -16.64
N GLU A 102 5.45 13.38 -16.60
CA GLU A 102 6.60 14.21 -16.97
C GLU A 102 6.53 14.66 -18.42
N GLN A 103 6.24 13.76 -19.36
CA GLN A 103 6.07 14.11 -20.77
C GLN A 103 4.93 15.10 -20.99
N LYS A 104 3.78 14.89 -20.31
CA LYS A 104 2.65 15.83 -20.37
C LYS A 104 3.03 17.21 -19.85
N ALA A 105 3.79 17.28 -18.75
CA ALA A 105 4.25 18.55 -18.20
C ALA A 105 5.19 19.29 -19.18
N GLN A 106 6.09 18.57 -19.86
CA GLN A 106 6.96 19.13 -20.89
C GLN A 106 6.14 19.70 -22.06
N ASN A 107 5.20 18.91 -22.58
CA ASN A 107 4.33 19.35 -23.68
C ASN A 107 3.55 20.62 -23.31
N PHE A 108 2.95 20.67 -22.12
CA PHE A 108 2.24 21.86 -21.66
C PHE A 108 3.15 23.09 -21.53
N ASN A 109 4.41 22.89 -21.11
CA ASN A 109 5.37 23.99 -21.01
C ASN A 109 5.79 24.52 -22.39
N GLU A 110 5.97 23.62 -23.37
CA GLU A 110 6.26 23.99 -24.76
C GLU A 110 5.07 24.73 -25.40
N GLU A 111 3.85 24.25 -25.18
CA GLU A 111 2.62 24.91 -25.62
C GLU A 111 2.51 26.31 -25.00
N ALA A 112 2.68 26.44 -23.69
CA ALA A 112 2.65 27.74 -23.00
C ALA A 112 3.67 28.72 -23.58
N SER A 113 4.91 28.29 -23.80
CA SER A 113 5.96 29.11 -24.42
C SER A 113 5.59 29.57 -25.84
N SER A 114 4.98 28.68 -26.63
CA SER A 114 4.49 29.00 -27.97
C SER A 114 3.37 30.05 -27.94
N LEU A 115 2.44 29.91 -26.98
CA LEU A 115 1.35 30.88 -26.78
C LEU A 115 1.89 32.25 -26.35
N GLU A 116 2.85 32.31 -25.42
CA GLU A 116 3.50 33.56 -25.01
C GLU A 116 4.15 34.27 -26.20
N ALA A 117 4.92 33.54 -27.01
CA ALA A 117 5.52 34.09 -28.21
C ALA A 117 4.48 34.58 -29.23
N ALA A 118 3.31 33.96 -29.30
CA ALA A 118 2.20 34.42 -30.15
C ALA A 118 1.56 35.71 -29.61
N ILE A 119 1.41 35.82 -28.29
CA ILE A 119 0.91 37.03 -27.63
C ILE A 119 1.84 38.21 -27.91
N ASP A 120 3.16 38.03 -27.76
CA ASP A 120 4.15 39.09 -28.04
C ASP A 120 4.04 39.59 -29.48
N ARG A 121 3.94 38.68 -30.46
CA ARG A 121 3.75 39.05 -31.88
C ARG A 121 2.47 39.83 -32.12
N LEU A 122 1.36 39.46 -31.48
CA LEU A 122 0.09 40.19 -31.62
C LEU A 122 0.17 41.59 -30.99
N GLN A 123 0.88 41.72 -29.87
CA GLN A 123 1.10 43.02 -29.22
C GLN A 123 1.98 43.95 -30.07
N GLU A 124 2.97 43.42 -30.80
CA GLU A 124 3.78 44.21 -31.73
C GLU A 124 2.95 44.77 -32.90
N VAL A 125 2.04 43.98 -33.48
CA VAL A 125 1.19 44.42 -34.60
C VAL A 125 0.12 45.42 -34.15
N ALA A 126 -0.30 45.38 -32.89
CA ALA A 126 -1.30 46.28 -32.33
C ALA A 126 -0.74 47.66 -31.91
N ARG A 127 0.58 47.89 -32.02
CA ARG A 127 1.23 49.19 -31.80
C ARG A 127 1.28 50.01 -33.08
#